data_AF-B1F997-F1
#
_entry.id   AF-B1F997-F1
#
_cell.length_a   1.000
_cell.length_b   1.000
_cell.length_c   1.000
_cell.angle_alpha   90.00
_cell.angle_beta   90.00
_cell.angle_gamma   90.00
#
_symmetry.space_group_name_H-M   'P 1'
#
loop_
_entity.id
_entity.type
_entity.pdbx_description
1 polymer ?
#
loop_
_entity_poly.entity_id
_entity_poly.type
_entity_poly.pdbx_seq_one_letter_code
_entity_poly.pdbx_strand_id
1 'polypeptide(L)' 'MSLTKAEQEALLNASFEGADAVDALTEVLRAAHPNAFHTHDSLDMRRFFDQPKNDLPHQGFVRACAAGQGER' A
#
# COMPACT_ATOMS: atom_id res chain seq x y z
N MET A 1 -4.77 14.10 -0.95
CA MET A 1 -3.51 14.72 -1.40
C MET A 1 -2.77 13.68 -2.22
N SER A 2 -2.36 14.03 -3.44
CA SER A 2 -1.57 13.15 -4.31
C SER A 2 -0.13 13.63 -4.30
N LEU A 3 0.84 12.70 -4.40
CA LEU A 3 2.26 13.04 -4.52
C LEU A 3 2.51 14.01 -5.67
N THR A 4 3.42 14.96 -5.49
CA THR A 4 3.88 15.85 -6.55
C THR A 4 4.65 15.06 -7.63
N LYS A 5 4.82 15.64 -8.82
CA LYS A 5 5.60 15.00 -9.89
C LYS A 5 7.03 14.67 -9.46
N ALA A 6 7.67 15.58 -8.74
CA ALA A 6 9.04 15.37 -8.24
C ALA A 6 9.14 14.18 -7.28
N GLU A 7 8.14 13.99 -6.41
CA GLU A 7 8.11 12.86 -5.47
C GLU A 7 7.81 11.53 -6.18
N GLN A 8 6.98 11.56 -7.23
CA GLN A 8 6.75 10.40 -8.10
C GLN A 8 8.02 10.02 -8.87
N GLU A 9 8.76 11.00 -9.40
CA GLU A 9 10.05 10.77 -10.07
C GLU A 9 11.11 10.23 -9.09
N ALA A 10 11.14 10.73 -7.86
CA ALA A 10 12.03 10.22 -6.83
C ALA A 10 11.72 8.76 -6.47
N LEU A 11 10.44 8.40 -6.32
CA LEU A 11 10.01 7.01 -6.09
C LEU A 11 10.35 6.10 -7.27
N LEU A 12 10.18 6.59 -8.49
CA LEU A 12 10.55 5.87 -9.69
C LEU A 12 12.06 5.60 -9.73
N ASN A 13 12.89 6.60 -9.43
CA ASN A 13 14.35 6.44 -9.39
C ASN A 13 14.79 5.46 -8.30
N ALA A 14 14.23 5.59 -7.09
CA ALA A 14 14.51 4.65 -5.99
C ALA A 14 14.12 3.20 -6.34
N SER A 15 13.08 3.00 -7.15
CA SER A 15 12.68 1.66 -7.60
C SER A 15 13.73 0.96 -8.47
N PHE A 16 14.59 1.73 -9.16
CA PHE A 16 15.72 1.19 -9.91
C PHE A 16 16.93 0.87 -9.03
N GLU A 17 17.06 1.53 -7.88
CA GLU A 17 18.17 1.32 -6.92
C GLU A 17 17.91 0.11 -6.01
N GLY A 18 16.65 -0.14 -5.65
CA GLY A 18 16.23 -1.34 -4.93
C GLY A 18 15.26 -1.06 -3.80
N ALA A 19 14.79 -2.13 -3.16
CA ALA A 19 13.76 -2.06 -2.13
C ALA A 19 14.15 -1.19 -0.92
N ASP A 20 15.44 -1.18 -0.54
CA ASP A 20 15.94 -0.39 0.58
C ASP A 20 15.85 1.12 0.32
N ALA A 21 16.21 1.56 -0.90
CA ALA A 21 16.09 2.95 -1.32
C ALA A 21 14.62 3.41 -1.38
N VAL A 22 13.72 2.53 -1.80
CA VAL A 22 12.28 2.79 -1.80
C VAL A 22 11.75 2.94 -0.36
N ASP A 23 12.17 2.08 0.57
CA ASP A 23 11.73 2.13 1.97
C ASP A 23 12.21 3.43 2.65
N ALA A 24 13.49 3.77 2.46
CA ALA A 24 14.07 5.02 2.97
C ALA A 24 13.34 6.27 2.45
N LEU A 25 13.04 6.31 1.15
CA LEU A 25 12.29 7.43 0.57
C LEU A 25 10.83 7.44 1.04
N THR A 26 10.22 6.27 1.24
CA THR A 26 8.85 6.13 1.74
C THR A 26 8.71 6.72 3.14
N GLU A 27 9.68 6.49 4.02
CA GLU A 27 9.70 7.08 5.37
C GLU A 27 9.84 8.61 5.34
N VAL A 28 10.67 9.15 4.44
CA VAL A 28 10.79 10.61 4.22
C VAL A 28 9.47 11.21 3.74
N LEU A 29 8.82 10.58 2.76
CA LEU A 29 7.52 11.01 2.24
C LEU A 29 6.43 10.91 3.32
N ARG A 30 6.50 9.91 4.19
CA ARG A 30 5.55 9.73 5.30
C ARG A 30 5.67 10.84 6.34
N ALA A 31 6.90 11.27 6.64
CA ALA A 31 7.13 12.42 7.52
C ALA A 31 6.66 13.75 6.89
N ALA A 32 6.90 13.93 5.58
CA ALA A 32 6.48 15.13 4.86
C ALA A 32 4.96 15.21 4.64
N HIS A 33 4.31 14.04 4.45
CA HIS A 33 2.88 13.92 4.15
C HIS A 33 2.22 12.87 5.03
N PRO A 34 1.94 13.18 6.31
CA PRO A 34 1.36 12.21 7.24
C PRO A 34 -0.01 11.68 6.80
N ASN A 35 -0.73 12.42 5.96
CA ASN A 35 -2.03 12.03 5.41
C ASN A 35 -1.94 11.35 4.03
N ALA A 36 -0.75 11.20 3.45
CA ALA A 36 -0.57 10.52 2.16
C ALA A 36 -0.44 9.00 2.29
N PHE A 37 -0.21 8.51 3.51
CA PHE A 37 -0.09 7.09 3.81
C PHE A 37 -1.30 6.58 4.59
N HIS A 38 -1.65 5.32 4.35
CA HIS A 38 -2.71 4.69 5.11
C HIS A 38 -2.24 4.42 6.54
N THR A 39 -2.98 4.93 7.51
CA THR A 39 -2.90 4.54 8.91
C THR A 39 -3.67 3.24 9.13
N HIS A 40 -3.38 2.55 10.23
CA HIS A 40 -4.08 1.33 10.65
C HIS A 40 -5.62 1.48 10.63
N ASP A 41 -6.12 2.63 11.07
CA ASP A 41 -7.54 2.98 11.06
C ASP A 41 -8.11 3.12 9.63
N SER A 42 -7.36 3.77 8.73
CA SER A 42 -7.77 3.92 7.33
C SER A 42 -7.65 2.63 6.51
N LEU A 43 -6.81 1.68 6.95
CA LEU A 43 -6.64 0.38 6.32
C LEU A 43 -7.88 -0.50 6.53
N ASP A 44 -8.47 -0.47 7.74
CA ASP A 44 -9.67 -1.23 8.09
C ASP A 44 -10.89 -0.87 7.21
N MET A 45 -10.95 0.37 6.72
CA MET A 45 -12.01 0.83 5.81
C MET A 45 -11.75 0.53 4.33
N ARG A 46 -10.62 -0.10 3.99
CA ARG A 46 -10.18 -0.24 2.60
C ARG A 46 -10.31 -1.65 2.09
N ARG A 47 -10.81 -1.75 0.85
CA ARG A 47 -10.88 -3.01 0.12
C ARG A 47 -9.68 -3.14 -0.81
N PHE A 48 -8.84 -4.13 -0.58
CA PHE A 48 -7.67 -4.40 -1.42
C PHE A 48 -8.06 -5.13 -2.71
N PHE A 49 -7.21 -5.07 -3.72
CA PHE A 49 -7.46 -5.84 -4.94
C PHE A 49 -7.15 -7.33 -4.70
N ASP A 50 -5.95 -7.64 -4.21
CA ASP A 50 -5.54 -8.99 -3.78
C ASP A 50 -5.57 -9.14 -2.25
N GLN A 51 -5.56 -10.38 -1.77
CA GLN A 51 -5.40 -10.66 -0.33
C GLN A 51 -4.02 -10.18 0.14
N PRO A 52 -3.95 -9.29 1.14
CA PRO A 52 -2.67 -8.88 1.71
C PRO A 52 -1.96 -10.09 2.33
N LYS A 53 -0.67 -10.26 2.03
CA LYS A 53 0.15 -11.39 2.55
C LYS A 53 0.47 -11.26 4.04
N ASN A 54 0.37 -10.05 4.58
CA ASN A 54 0.58 -9.75 6.00
C ASN A 54 -0.79 -9.55 6.67
N ASP A 55 -0.85 -9.79 7.98
CA ASP A 55 -2.04 -9.60 8.83
C ASP A 55 -2.33 -8.10 9.02
N LEU A 56 -2.61 -7.42 7.90
CA LEU A 56 -2.96 -6.01 7.87
C LEU A 56 -4.47 -5.89 8.05
N PRO A 57 -4.96 -4.93 8.83
CA PRO A 57 -6.38 -4.63 8.92
C PRO A 57 -6.90 -4.27 7.53
N HIS A 58 -8.04 -4.83 7.14
CA HIS A 58 -8.64 -4.53 5.85
C HIS A 58 -10.14 -4.83 5.85
N GLN A 59 -10.91 -4.03 5.10
CA GLN A 59 -12.35 -4.24 4.94
C GLN A 59 -12.68 -5.51 4.14
N GLY A 60 -11.70 -5.97 3.33
CA GLY A 60 -11.81 -7.14 2.47
C GLY A 60 -10.93 -7.00 1.23
N PHE A 61 -11.05 -7.94 0.30
CA PHE A 61 -10.39 -7.86 -1.00
C PHE A 61 -11.36 -8.17 -2.16
N VAL A 62 -11.04 -7.73 -3.38
CA VAL A 62 -11.92 -7.80 -4.56
C VAL A 62 -11.67 -9.04 -5.41
N ARG A 63 -10.41 -9.48 -5.54
CA ARG A 63 -10.05 -10.63 -6.34
C ARG A 63 -10.47 -11.92 -5.63
N ALA A 64 -11.75 -12.22 -5.80
CA ALA A 64 -12.31 -13.54 -5.64
C ALA A 64 -11.64 -14.47 -6.67
N CYS A 65 -10.54 -15.12 -6.30
CA CYS A 65 -10.37 -16.50 -6.75
C CYS A 65 -11.32 -17.33 -5.89
N ALA A 66 -12.53 -17.51 -6.41
CA ALA A 66 -13.40 -18.60 -6.02
C ALA A 66 -12.63 -19.92 -6.13
N ALA A 67 -12.20 -20.45 -4.99
CA ALA A 67 -11.95 -21.86 -4.79
C ALA A 67 -12.28 -22.17 -3.33
N GLY A 68 -13.57 -22.40 -3.06
CA GLY A 68 -13.99 -23.05 -1.82
C GLY A 68 -15.03 -22.36 -0.96
N GLN A 69 -16.02 -21.64 -1.51
CA GLN A 69 -17.36 -21.72 -0.90
C GLN A 69 -17.95 -23.07 -1.32
N GLY A 70 -17.75 -24.05 -0.47
CA GLY A 70 -18.26 -25.41 -0.59
C GLY A 70 -18.54 -25.95 0.79
N GLU A 71 -19.40 -25.28 1.55
CA GLU A 71 -20.16 -25.93 2.61
C GLU A 71 -21.25 -26.78 1.94
N ARG A 72 -20.97 -28.07 1.78
CA ARG A 72 -21.84 -29.18 2.21
C ARG A 72 -21.18 -30.53 1.99
#